data_AF-A0A9C7UZ66-F1
#
_entry.id   AF-A0A9C7UZ66-F1
#
_cell.length_a   1.000
_cell.length_b   1.000
_cell.length_c   1.000
_cell.angle_alpha   90.00
_cell.angle_beta   90.00
_cell.angle_gamma   90.00
#
_symmetry.space_group_name_H-M   'P 1'
#
loop_
_entity.id
_entity.type
_entity.pdbx_description
1 polymer ?
#
loop_
_entity_poly.entity_id
_entity_poly.type
_entity_poly.pdbx_seq_one_letter_code
_entity_poly.pdbx_strand_id
1 'polypeptide(L)'
;CCNCGAFEHQEMFFLPESGELICGDCFDREYQGRYYVLTPEILSAMRNIIYARLNSAFRFSISDAGAALLERVTENYFLSRTERSFTALDYFKSIRIMP
;
A
#
# COMPACT_ATOMS: atom_id res chain seq x y z
N CYS A 1 6.57 -10.68 6.91
CA CYS A 1 7.22 -11.13 5.68
C CYS A 1 6.57 -12.45 5.28
N CYS A 2 6.11 -12.60 4.04
CA CYS A 2 5.51 -13.85 3.54
C CYS A 2 6.50 -15.03 3.48
N ASN A 3 7.81 -14.76 3.43
CA ASN A 3 8.85 -15.79 3.41
C ASN A 3 9.30 -16.21 4.83
N CYS A 4 9.84 -15.28 5.62
CA CYS A 4 10.46 -15.60 6.92
C CYS A 4 9.59 -15.28 8.15
N GLY A 5 8.40 -14.70 7.98
CA GLY A 5 7.52 -14.34 9.10
C GLY A 5 7.88 -13.05 9.85
N ALA A 6 9.00 -12.38 9.53
CA ALA A 6 9.41 -11.13 10.19
C ALA A 6 8.28 -10.08 10.20
N PHE A 7 7.96 -9.56 11.39
CA PHE A 7 6.89 -8.58 11.57
C PHE A 7 7.31 -7.19 11.06
N GLU A 8 8.55 -6.78 11.36
CA GLU A 8 9.14 -5.51 10.96
C GLU A 8 10.56 -5.71 10.44
N HIS A 9 11.02 -4.80 9.61
CA HIS A 9 12.37 -4.74 9.03
C HIS A 9 12.65 -3.29 8.61
N GLN A 10 13.93 -2.92 8.46
CA GLN A 10 14.32 -1.57 8.03
C GLN A 10 13.71 -1.18 6.68
N GLU A 11 13.68 -2.13 5.75
CA GLU A 11 12.95 -2.06 4.48
C GLU A 11 11.91 -3.18 4.41
N MET A 12 10.68 -2.82 4.08
CA MET A 12 9.59 -3.75 3.79
C MET A 12 9.01 -3.41 2.42
N PHE A 13 8.70 -4.43 1.64
CA PHE A 13 8.19 -4.30 0.29
C PHE A 13 6.76 -4.84 0.26
N PHE A 14 5.86 -4.11 -0.37
CA PHE A 14 4.49 -4.55 -0.60
C PHE A 14 4.28 -4.93 -2.06
N LEU A 15 3.77 -6.13 -2.28
CA LEU A 15 3.45 -6.69 -3.59
C LEU A 15 1.94 -6.56 -3.82
N PRO A 16 1.44 -5.56 -4.59
CA PRO A 16 0.01 -5.31 -4.75
C PRO A 16 -0.74 -6.43 -5.46
N GLU A 17 -0.07 -7.21 -6.30
CA GLU A 17 -0.70 -8.33 -7.03
C GLU A 17 -1.06 -9.49 -6.11
N SER A 18 -0.13 -9.89 -5.22
CA SER A 18 -0.36 -10.95 -4.25
C SER A 18 -0.96 -10.46 -2.92
N GLY A 19 -0.86 -9.15 -2.62
CA GLY A 19 -1.27 -8.59 -1.34
C GLY A 19 -0.29 -8.90 -0.19
N GLU A 20 0.96 -9.21 -0.51
CA GLU A 20 1.94 -9.69 0.46
C GLU A 20 2.97 -8.64 0.85
N LEU A 21 3.54 -8.82 2.04
CA LEU A 21 4.68 -8.06 2.52
C LEU A 21 5.93 -8.95 2.57
N ILE A 22 7.05 -8.47 2.06
CA ILE A 22 8.34 -9.16 2.10
C ILE A 22 9.41 -8.23 2.69
N CYS A 23 10.27 -8.73 3.58
CA CYS A 23 11.32 -7.92 4.19
C CYS A 23 12.53 -7.78 3.25
N GLY A 24 13.38 -6.78 3.51
CA GLY A 24 14.59 -6.54 2.72
C GLY A 24 15.55 -7.71 2.62
N ASP A 25 15.63 -8.56 3.65
CA ASP A 25 16.48 -9.77 3.61
C ASP A 25 15.94 -10.86 2.68
N CYS A 26 14.62 -10.91 2.50
CA CYS A 26 13.95 -11.93 1.67
C CYS A 26 13.60 -11.41 0.27
N PHE A 27 13.65 -10.09 0.05
CA PHE A 27 13.23 -9.51 -1.21
C PHE A 27 14.26 -9.77 -2.30
N ASP A 28 13.82 -10.45 -3.36
CA ASP A 28 14.61 -10.64 -4.56
C ASP A 28 14.70 -9.31 -5.34
N ARG A 29 15.91 -8.78 -5.46
CA ARG A 29 16.17 -7.52 -6.17
C ARG A 29 16.00 -7.66 -7.68
N GLU A 30 15.94 -8.88 -8.21
CA GLU A 30 15.62 -9.16 -9.62
C GLU A 30 14.11 -9.26 -9.89
N TYR A 31 13.26 -9.08 -8.86
CA TYR A 31 11.81 -9.11 -9.00
C TYR A 31 11.30 -8.09 -10.03
N GLN A 32 10.66 -8.60 -11.09
CA GLN A 32 10.18 -7.81 -12.23
C GLN A 32 8.74 -7.28 -12.07
N GLY A 33 8.02 -7.74 -11.05
CA GLY A 33 6.64 -7.30 -10.79
C GLY A 33 6.58 -5.91 -10.16
N ARG A 34 5.38 -5.36 -10.03
CA ARG A 34 5.18 -4.09 -9.31
C ARG A 34 5.39 -4.31 -7.81
N TYR A 35 6.10 -3.39 -7.15
CA TYR A 35 6.22 -3.38 -5.70
C TYR A 35 6.32 -1.94 -5.18
N TYR A 36 6.06 -1.79 -3.89
CA TYR A 36 6.25 -0.53 -3.16
C TYR A 36 7.19 -0.73 -1.99
N VAL A 37 8.22 0.11 -1.89
CA VAL A 37 9.02 0.23 -0.67
C VAL A 37 8.19 0.98 0.37
N LEU A 38 7.94 0.35 1.50
CA LEU A 38 7.17 0.93 2.60
C LEU A 38 8.10 1.57 3.62
N THR A 39 7.77 2.79 4.04
CA THR A 39 8.35 3.39 5.23
C THR A 39 7.70 2.79 6.49
N PRO A 40 8.33 2.90 7.67
CA PRO A 40 7.71 2.48 8.94
C PRO A 40 6.37 3.15 9.20
N GLU A 41 6.23 4.43 8.82
CA GLU A 41 4.99 5.19 8.89
C GLU A 41 3.87 4.51 8.09
N ILE A 42 4.15 4.12 6.84
CA ILE A 42 3.15 3.54 5.95
C ILE A 42 2.79 2.11 6.35
N LEU A 43 3.78 1.32 6.74
CA LEU A 43 3.53 -0.01 7.27
C LEU A 43 2.61 0.05 8.50
N SER A 44 2.86 0.99 9.41
CA SER A 44 2.03 1.21 10.60
C SER A 44 0.62 1.66 10.23
N ALA A 45 0.47 2.60 9.28
CA ALA A 45 -0.83 3.06 8.80
C ALA A 45 -1.65 1.92 8.17
N MET A 46 -1.03 1.12 7.28
CA MET A 46 -1.69 -0.04 6.66
C MET A 46 -2.14 -1.06 7.70
N ARG A 47 -1.28 -1.39 8.67
CA ARG A 47 -1.63 -2.30 9.77
C ARG A 47 -2.78 -1.76 10.62
N ASN A 48 -2.79 -0.46 10.92
CA ASN A 48 -3.88 0.15 11.66
C ASN A 48 -5.21 0.07 10.89
N ILE A 49 -5.20 0.35 9.59
CA ILE A 49 -6.41 0.23 8.75
C ILE A 49 -6.96 -1.20 8.76
N ILE A 50 -6.08 -2.21 8.70
CA ILE A 50 -6.48 -3.63 8.62
C ILE A 50 -6.95 -4.17 9.99
N TYR A 51 -6.26 -3.83 11.07
CA TYR A 51 -6.50 -4.45 12.38
C TYR A 51 -7.40 -3.64 13.32
N ALA A 52 -7.57 -2.33 13.09
CA ALA A 52 -8.45 -1.52 13.92
C ALA A 52 -9.93 -1.80 13.62
N ARG A 53 -10.80 -1.45 14.57
CA ARG A 53 -12.24 -1.38 14.31
C ARG A 53 -12.49 -0.32 13.25
N LEU A 54 -13.50 -0.51 12.40
CA LEU A 54 -13.80 0.40 11.28
C LEU A 54 -13.95 1.87 11.71
N ASN A 55 -14.57 2.13 12.86
CA ASN A 55 -14.71 3.49 13.42
C ASN A 55 -13.40 4.11 13.93
N SER A 56 -12.29 3.38 13.91
CA SER A 56 -10.93 3.79 14.28
C SER A 56 -9.91 3.59 13.17
N ALA A 57 -10.27 2.97 12.05
CA ALA A 57 -9.34 2.60 10.98
C ALA A 57 -8.54 3.80 10.45
N PHE A 58 -9.14 5.00 10.48
CA PHE A 58 -8.53 6.25 10.01
C PHE A 58 -8.07 7.20 11.14
N ARG A 59 -8.04 6.73 12.41
CA ARG A 59 -7.56 7.53 13.56
C ARG A 59 -6.04 7.44 13.70
N PHE A 60 -5.31 7.99 12.72
CA PHE A 60 -3.86 8.08 12.74
C PHE A 60 -3.40 9.31 11.95
N SER A 61 -2.16 9.74 12.17
CA SER A 61 -1.54 10.84 11.44
C SER A 61 -0.41 10.30 10.58
N ILE A 62 -0.31 10.80 9.35
CA ILE A 62 0.79 10.55 8.43
C ILE A 62 1.20 11.86 7.74
N SER A 63 2.45 11.92 7.31
CA SER A 63 3.00 12.97 6.46
C SER A 63 2.28 13.05 5.11
N ASP A 64 2.32 14.20 4.45
CA ASP A 64 1.74 14.37 3.10
C ASP A 64 2.37 13.41 2.08
N ALA A 65 3.69 13.21 2.17
CA ALA A 65 4.41 12.24 1.36
C ALA A 65 3.94 10.80 1.63
N GLY A 66 3.71 10.48 2.91
CA GLY A 66 3.11 9.23 3.34
C GLY A 66 1.71 9.05 2.78
N ALA A 67 0.84 10.06 2.88
CA ALA A 67 -0.52 10.02 2.35
C ALA A 67 -0.54 9.75 0.84
N ALA A 68 0.33 10.42 0.09
CA ALA A 68 0.48 10.19 -1.35
C ALA A 68 1.00 8.78 -1.69
N LEU A 69 1.84 8.18 -0.86
CA LEU A 69 2.26 6.78 -1.03
C LEU A 69 1.13 5.80 -0.67
N LEU A 70 0.43 6.03 0.44
CA LEU A 70 -0.69 5.20 0.87
C LEU A 70 -1.84 5.20 -0.15
N GLU A 71 -2.16 6.36 -0.75
CA GLU A 71 -3.11 6.49 -1.86
C GLU A 71 -2.71 5.56 -3.01
N ARG A 72 -1.46 5.64 -3.48
CA ARG A 72 -0.97 4.82 -4.58
C ARG A 72 -1.00 3.34 -4.25
N VAL A 73 -0.54 2.94 -3.06
CA VAL A 73 -0.51 1.53 -2.62
C VAL A 73 -1.92 0.95 -2.57
N THR A 74 -2.86 1.65 -1.91
CA THR A 74 -4.23 1.16 -1.71
C THR A 74 -5.01 1.09 -3.03
N GLU A 75 -4.87 2.11 -3.89
CA GLU A 75 -5.51 2.09 -5.21
C GLU A 75 -4.97 0.96 -6.08
N ASN A 76 -3.64 0.79 -6.15
CA ASN A 76 -3.04 -0.25 -6.98
C ASN A 76 -3.40 -1.65 -6.47
N TYR A 77 -3.39 -1.88 -5.16
CA TYR A 77 -3.90 -3.13 -4.59
C TYR A 77 -5.36 -3.37 -4.99
N PHE A 78 -6.23 -2.38 -4.81
CA PHE A 78 -7.65 -2.51 -5.15
C PHE A 78 -7.89 -2.82 -6.62
N LEU A 79 -7.17 -2.16 -7.53
CA LEU A 79 -7.26 -2.42 -8.97
C LEU A 79 -6.68 -3.80 -9.33
N SER A 80 -5.53 -4.18 -8.75
CA SER A 80 -4.95 -5.52 -8.95
C SER A 80 -5.89 -6.64 -8.49
N ARG A 81 -6.65 -6.44 -7.39
CA ARG A 81 -7.59 -7.45 -6.87
C ARG A 81 -8.92 -7.54 -7.60
N THR A 82 -9.31 -6.48 -8.31
CA THR A 82 -10.59 -6.42 -9.01
C THR A 82 -10.46 -6.65 -10.52
N GLU A 83 -9.24 -6.61 -11.04
CA GLU A 83 -8.89 -6.84 -12.45
C GLU A 83 -9.72 -6.00 -13.43
N ARG A 84 -10.23 -4.84 -12.98
CA ARG A 84 -11.09 -3.95 -13.76
C ARG A 84 -10.79 -2.49 -13.50
N SER A 85 -11.10 -1.65 -14.49
CA SER A 85 -11.17 -0.20 -14.31
C SER A 85 -12.54 0.23 -13.76
N PHE A 86 -12.58 1.41 -13.16
CA PHE A 86 -13.80 1.99 -12.61
C PHE A 86 -13.99 3.39 -13.19
N THR A 87 -15.04 3.59 -14.00
CA THR A 87 -15.36 4.89 -14.60
C THR A 87 -15.54 6.00 -13.56
N ALA A 88 -16.06 5.68 -12.37
CA ALA A 88 -16.17 6.61 -11.26
C ALA A 88 -14.79 7.06 -10.72
N LEU A 89 -13.81 6.15 -10.68
CA LEU A 89 -12.43 6.47 -10.30
C LEU A 89 -11.77 7.35 -11.38
N ASP A 90 -11.97 7.01 -12.66
CA ASP A 90 -11.45 7.80 -13.77
C ASP A 90 -12.03 9.23 -13.76
N TYR A 91 -13.32 9.37 -13.51
CA TYR A 91 -13.99 10.67 -13.34
C TYR A 91 -13.47 11.43 -12.13
N PHE A 92 -13.31 10.78 -10.97
CA PHE A 92 -12.74 11.42 -9.78
C PHE A 92 -11.33 11.98 -10.06
N LYS A 93 -10.50 11.23 -10.78
CA LYS A 93 -9.16 11.69 -11.17
C LYS A 93 -9.20 12.86 -12.15
N SER A 94 -10.13 12.87 -13.11
CA SER A 94 -10.22 13.95 -14.11
C SER A 94 -10.55 15.31 -13.47
N ILE A 95 -11.42 15.34 -12.46
CA ILE A 95 -11.75 16.58 -11.74
C ILE A 95 -10.68 16.98 -10.72
N ARG A 96 -9.91 16.04 -10.18
CA ARG A 96 -8.79 16.34 -9.26
C ARG A 96 -7.59 16.97 -9.96
N ILE A 97 -7.46 16.75 -11.28
CA ILE A 97 -6.39 17.30 -12.13
C ILE A 97 -6.78 18.69 -12.68
N MET A 98 -8.03 19.15 -12.50
CA MET A 98 -8.41 20.52 -12.89
C MET A 98 -7.69 21.54 -11.99
N PRO A 99 -7.03 22.56 -12.59
CA PRO A 99 -6.31 23.60 -11.86
C PRO A 99 -7.24 24.52 -11.05
#